data_AF-A0A1S9I921-F1
#
_entry.id   AF-A0A1S9I921-F1
#
_cell.length_a   1.000
_cell.length_b   1.000
_cell.length_c   1.000
_cell.angle_alpha   90.00
_cell.angle_beta   90.00
_cell.angle_gamma   90.00
#
_symmetry.space_group_name_H-M   'P 1'
#
loop_
_entity.id
_entity.type
_entity.pdbx_description
1 polymer ?
#
loop_
_entity_poly.entity_id
_entity_poly.type
_entity_poly.pdbx_seq_one_letter_code
_entity_poly.pdbx_strand_id
1 'polypeptide(L)'
;MEDNKNLDTNTNTDIDNKESSAVDSTKKDTTNKDVATDNKEDKQEKTFTQEELDKIIEKRLARALKKADEERQEAEKLAKMSEAERQQALFDKEKAKFEEERKQYQREKMELEVIKQMSSKGLPVEFSKYLIADDAETALNNIKTFEVEWQQAIEKAVNEKLKGNTPKAGNTTNITITKDEFNSLGYSERMKIYNEQPELYKELTK
;
A
#
# COMPACT_ATOMS: atom_id res chain seq x y z
N MET A 1 -48.43 11.16 26.16
CA MET A 1 -48.35 11.99 24.94
C MET A 1 -46.90 11.85 24.49
N GLU A 2 -46.61 10.74 23.81
CA GLU A 2 -46.57 10.63 22.33
C GLU A 2 -45.10 10.91 21.90
N ASP A 3 -44.36 10.06 21.18
CA ASP A 3 -44.74 9.00 20.26
C ASP A 3 -43.68 7.89 20.19
N ASN A 4 -44.18 6.66 20.22
CA ASN A 4 -43.49 5.44 19.89
C ASN A 4 -43.74 5.15 18.41
N LYS A 5 -42.75 5.33 17.52
CA LYS A 5 -42.85 4.94 16.10
C LYS A 5 -42.17 3.60 15.87
N ASN A 6 -42.97 2.55 16.07
CA ASN A 6 -42.78 1.25 15.43
C ASN A 6 -43.30 1.35 13.99
N LEU A 7 -42.47 1.02 12.99
CA LEU A 7 -42.90 0.81 11.62
C LEU A 7 -42.48 -0.60 11.19
N ASP A 8 -43.46 -1.49 11.19
CA ASP A 8 -43.42 -2.76 10.50
C ASP A 8 -44.06 -2.64 9.10
N THR A 9 -43.69 -3.60 8.24
CA THR A 9 -44.28 -3.98 6.93
C THR A 9 -43.78 -3.13 5.73
N ASN A 10 -43.40 -3.70 4.59
CA ASN A 10 -44.12 -4.72 3.83
C ASN A 10 -43.26 -5.33 2.68
N THR A 11 -43.50 -6.64 2.42
CA THR A 11 -43.29 -7.55 1.26
C THR A 11 -42.61 -7.02 -0.03
N ASN A 12 -41.85 -7.80 -0.82
CA ASN A 12 -42.28 -9.03 -1.50
C ASN A 12 -41.14 -9.61 -2.39
N THR A 13 -41.08 -10.93 -2.43
CA THR A 13 -40.60 -11.93 -3.42
C THR A 13 -39.72 -11.53 -4.62
N ASP A 14 -38.67 -12.32 -4.86
CA ASP A 14 -38.67 -13.22 -6.02
C ASP A 14 -37.80 -14.47 -5.79
N ILE A 15 -38.40 -15.61 -6.17
CA ILE A 15 -37.92 -16.98 -6.06
C ILE A 15 -37.44 -17.38 -7.46
N ASP A 16 -36.24 -17.95 -7.58
CA ASP A 16 -35.93 -18.84 -8.69
C ASP A 16 -35.53 -20.21 -8.15
N ASN A 17 -36.45 -21.14 -8.38
CA ASN A 17 -36.40 -22.55 -8.10
C ASN A 17 -36.01 -23.29 -9.38
N LYS A 18 -35.06 -24.23 -9.31
CA LYS A 18 -34.98 -25.30 -10.32
C LYS A 18 -34.45 -26.61 -9.73
N GLU A 19 -35.41 -27.50 -9.50
CA GLU A 19 -35.45 -28.97 -9.67
C GLU A 19 -34.16 -29.77 -9.41
N SER A 20 -34.11 -30.70 -8.44
CA SER A 20 -34.88 -31.96 -8.25
C SER A 20 -34.46 -33.12 -9.17
N SER A 21 -33.84 -34.14 -8.57
CA SER A 21 -34.12 -35.59 -8.73
C SER A 21 -33.18 -36.34 -7.75
N ALA A 22 -33.57 -36.98 -6.65
CA ALA A 22 -34.53 -38.06 -6.41
C ALA A 22 -34.11 -39.44 -6.96
N VAL A 23 -34.18 -40.45 -6.07
CA VAL A 23 -34.39 -41.91 -6.29
C VAL A 23 -33.12 -42.73 -6.56
N ASP A 24 -32.60 -43.54 -5.61
CA ASP A 24 -33.08 -44.86 -5.09
C ASP A 24 -32.23 -46.00 -5.67
N SER A 25 -31.94 -47.02 -4.84
CA SER A 25 -31.61 -48.44 -5.14
C SER A 25 -30.70 -48.99 -4.01
N THR A 26 -31.20 -49.75 -3.03
CA THR A 26 -31.65 -51.15 -3.08
C THR A 26 -30.51 -52.20 -2.95
N LYS A 27 -30.34 -52.72 -1.72
CA LYS A 27 -30.51 -54.14 -1.29
C LYS A 27 -29.45 -55.24 -1.60
N LYS A 28 -29.34 -56.16 -0.61
CA LYS A 28 -28.79 -57.56 -0.57
C LYS A 28 -27.27 -57.70 -0.48
N ASP A 29 -26.67 -58.62 0.30
CA ASP A 29 -26.99 -60.03 0.64
C ASP A 29 -26.53 -60.37 2.08
N THR A 30 -27.34 -60.97 2.95
CA THR A 30 -27.50 -62.42 3.25
C THR A 30 -26.19 -63.24 3.34
N THR A 31 -25.89 -63.79 4.52
CA THR A 31 -25.50 -65.21 4.71
C THR A 31 -25.68 -65.60 6.18
N ASN A 32 -26.61 -66.53 6.41
CA ASN A 32 -26.75 -67.29 7.65
C ASN A 32 -25.58 -68.29 7.79
N LYS A 33 -25.11 -68.51 9.02
CA LYS A 33 -24.63 -69.84 9.42
C LYS A 33 -24.80 -70.04 10.91
N ASP A 34 -25.79 -70.88 11.24
CA ASP A 34 -25.89 -71.63 12.48
C ASP A 34 -24.55 -72.27 12.85
N VAL A 35 -24.10 -72.03 14.08
CA VAL A 35 -23.42 -73.05 14.88
C VAL A 35 -23.91 -72.89 16.31
N ALA A 36 -24.89 -73.72 16.67
CA ALA A 36 -25.09 -74.09 18.05
C ALA A 36 -23.84 -74.83 18.53
N THR A 37 -23.21 -74.32 19.58
CA THR A 37 -22.41 -75.17 20.48
C THR A 37 -22.67 -74.68 21.89
N ASP A 38 -23.48 -75.48 22.57
CA ASP A 38 -23.68 -75.51 24.00
C ASP A 38 -22.32 -75.49 24.70
N ASN A 39 -22.07 -74.44 25.48
CA ASN A 39 -21.04 -74.43 26.51
C ASN A 39 -21.67 -73.80 27.75
N LYS A 40 -22.42 -74.65 28.46
CA LYS A 40 -22.61 -74.51 29.89
C LYS A 40 -21.24 -74.58 30.55
N GLU A 41 -20.78 -73.47 31.10
CA GLU A 41 -19.98 -73.46 32.32
C GLU A 41 -20.07 -72.05 32.95
N ASP A 42 -20.69 -72.03 34.13
CA ASP A 42 -20.69 -70.99 35.16
C ASP A 42 -21.17 -69.57 34.82
N LYS A 43 -22.49 -69.46 34.61
CA LYS A 43 -23.21 -68.29 35.14
C LYS A 43 -23.16 -68.35 36.66
N GLN A 44 -22.08 -67.84 37.25
CA GLN A 44 -22.19 -67.23 38.57
C GLN A 44 -23.17 -66.05 38.40
N GLU A 45 -24.44 -66.28 38.72
CA GLU A 45 -25.37 -65.19 38.99
C GLU A 45 -24.76 -64.38 40.12
N LYS A 46 -24.03 -63.31 39.77
CA LYS A 46 -23.63 -62.28 40.71
C LYS A 46 -24.92 -61.63 41.18
N THR A 47 -25.48 -62.16 42.27
CA THR A 47 -26.50 -61.49 43.07
C THR A 47 -25.81 -60.30 43.70
N PHE A 48 -25.78 -59.18 42.99
CA PHE A 48 -25.39 -57.91 43.58
C PHE A 48 -26.41 -57.58 44.66
N THR A 49 -25.95 -57.26 45.85
CA THR A 49 -26.84 -56.68 46.85
C THR A 49 -27.31 -55.32 46.34
N GLN A 50 -28.51 -54.90 46.75
CA GLN A 50 -29.06 -53.59 46.38
C GLN A 50 -28.05 -52.47 46.65
N GLU A 51 -27.29 -52.59 47.74
CA GLU A 51 -26.23 -51.68 48.17
C GLU A 51 -25.01 -51.65 47.22
N GLU A 52 -24.65 -52.76 46.58
CA GLU A 52 -23.58 -52.80 45.58
C GLU A 52 -24.04 -52.17 44.25
N LEU A 53 -25.30 -52.38 43.87
CA LEU A 53 -25.92 -51.73 42.72
C LEU A 53 -25.98 -50.21 42.90
N ASP A 54 -26.43 -49.75 44.06
CA ASP A 54 -26.52 -48.33 44.38
C ASP A 54 -25.14 -47.66 44.34
N LYS A 55 -24.10 -48.30 44.91
CA LYS A 55 -22.71 -47.82 44.81
C LYS A 55 -22.20 -47.77 43.36
N ILE A 56 -22.58 -48.72 42.52
CA ILE A 56 -22.20 -48.73 41.10
C ILE A 56 -22.90 -47.59 40.35
N ILE A 57 -24.18 -47.34 40.65
CA ILE A 57 -24.97 -46.25 40.06
C ILE A 57 -24.41 -44.89 40.48
N GLU A 58 -24.15 -44.68 41.77
CA GLU A 58 -23.55 -43.44 42.28
C GLU A 58 -22.18 -43.18 41.63
N LYS A 59 -21.32 -44.21 41.56
CA LYS A 59 -20.01 -44.09 40.93
C LYS A 59 -20.11 -43.77 39.43
N ARG A 60 -21.13 -44.29 38.75
CA ARG A 60 -21.38 -44.03 37.33
C ARG A 60 -21.94 -42.62 37.12
N LEU A 61 -22.85 -42.18 37.98
CA LEU A 61 -23.43 -40.84 37.96
C LEU A 61 -22.37 -39.78 38.26
N ALA A 62 -21.54 -39.99 39.28
CA ALA A 62 -20.43 -39.10 39.61
C ALA A 62 -19.41 -38.98 38.47
N ARG A 63 -19.08 -40.09 37.79
CA ARG A 63 -18.23 -40.07 36.60
C ARG A 63 -18.87 -39.34 35.42
N ALA A 64 -20.18 -39.50 35.22
CA ALA A 64 -20.91 -38.84 34.15
C ALA A 64 -21.00 -37.33 34.38
N LEU A 65 -21.33 -36.90 35.60
CA LEU A 65 -21.36 -35.49 36.00
C LEU A 65 -19.98 -34.85 35.84
N LYS A 66 -18.93 -35.52 36.32
CA LYS A 66 -17.57 -34.99 36.19
C LYS A 66 -17.13 -34.82 34.73
N LYS A 67 -17.46 -35.78 33.86
CA LYS A 67 -17.19 -35.65 32.42
C LYS A 67 -17.99 -34.54 31.77
N ALA A 68 -19.27 -34.40 32.12
CA ALA A 68 -20.12 -33.33 31.59
C ALA A 68 -19.63 -31.94 32.03
N ASP A 69 -19.15 -31.80 33.27
CA ASP A 69 -18.57 -30.56 33.77
C ASP A 69 -17.22 -30.25 33.11
N GLU A 70 -16.35 -31.25 32.93
CA GLU A 70 -15.08 -31.10 32.22
C GLU A 70 -15.31 -30.70 30.75
N GLU A 71 -16.23 -31.37 30.05
CA GLU A 71 -16.58 -31.08 28.66
C GLU A 71 -17.22 -29.69 28.51
N ARG A 72 -18.09 -29.28 29.45
CA ARG A 72 -18.66 -27.93 29.47
C ARG A 72 -17.59 -26.86 29.69
N GLN A 73 -16.66 -27.09 30.61
CA GLN A 73 -15.58 -26.15 30.89
C GLN A 73 -14.59 -26.06 29.72
N GLU A 74 -14.27 -27.18 29.08
CA GLU A 74 -13.40 -27.21 27.91
C GLU A 74 -14.05 -26.51 26.72
N ALA A 75 -15.33 -26.77 26.46
CA ALA A 75 -16.10 -26.08 25.41
C ALA A 75 -16.22 -24.57 25.69
N GLU A 76 -16.49 -24.17 26.93
CA GLU A 76 -16.57 -22.76 27.32
C GLU A 76 -15.20 -22.07 27.22
N LYS A 77 -14.12 -22.75 27.60
CA LYS A 77 -12.76 -22.25 27.49
C LYS A 77 -12.32 -22.14 26.02
N LEU A 78 -12.67 -23.11 25.18
CA LEU A 78 -12.39 -23.09 23.75
C LEU A 78 -13.19 -21.99 23.04
N ALA A 79 -14.48 -21.85 23.36
CA ALA A 79 -15.33 -20.79 22.83
C ALA A 79 -14.85 -19.40 23.28
N LYS A 80 -14.50 -19.24 24.56
CA LYS A 80 -13.92 -17.99 25.08
C LYS A 80 -12.54 -17.70 24.50
N MET A 81 -11.68 -18.70 24.30
CA MET A 81 -10.39 -18.50 23.63
C MET A 81 -10.58 -18.11 22.17
N SER A 82 -11.49 -18.77 21.45
CA SER A 82 -11.78 -18.43 20.05
C SER A 82 -12.38 -17.02 19.91
N GLU A 83 -13.28 -16.62 20.81
CA GLU A 83 -13.84 -15.27 20.82
C GLU A 83 -12.78 -14.24 21.26
N ALA A 84 -12.04 -14.49 22.33
CA ALA A 84 -10.99 -13.59 22.82
C ALA A 84 -9.86 -13.40 21.79
N GLU A 85 -9.46 -14.47 21.09
CA GLU A 85 -8.46 -14.42 20.02
C GLU A 85 -8.98 -13.62 18.82
N ARG A 86 -10.26 -13.78 18.46
CA ARG A 86 -10.90 -12.98 17.42
C ARG A 86 -10.97 -11.50 17.80
N GLN A 87 -11.37 -11.20 19.04
CA GLN A 87 -11.42 -9.83 19.56
C GLN A 87 -10.01 -9.21 19.62
N GLN A 88 -9.01 -9.97 20.04
CA GLN A 88 -7.62 -9.52 20.06
C GLN A 88 -7.09 -9.24 18.65
N ALA A 89 -7.37 -10.11 17.68
CA ALA A 89 -6.96 -9.89 16.29
C ALA A 89 -7.66 -8.67 15.66
N LEU A 90 -8.94 -8.43 15.99
CA LEU A 90 -9.65 -7.22 15.57
C LEU A 90 -9.06 -5.97 16.24
N PHE A 91 -8.81 -6.02 17.54
CA PHE A 91 -8.19 -4.94 18.29
C PHE A 91 -6.80 -4.59 17.76
N ASP A 92 -5.95 -5.59 17.52
CA ASP A 92 -4.60 -5.39 16.99
C ASP A 92 -4.65 -4.81 15.56
N LYS A 93 -5.62 -5.23 14.74
CA LYS A 93 -5.85 -4.67 13.41
C LYS A 93 -6.31 -3.22 13.48
N GLU A 94 -7.24 -2.89 14.37
CA GLU A 94 -7.70 -1.52 14.59
C GLU A 94 -6.58 -0.63 15.14
N LYS A 95 -5.80 -1.13 16.09
CA LYS A 95 -4.64 -0.44 16.64
C LYS A 95 -3.59 -0.17 15.55
N ALA A 96 -3.29 -1.16 14.72
CA ALA A 96 -2.36 -0.98 13.61
C ALA A 96 -2.86 0.07 12.60
N LYS A 97 -4.15 0.04 12.25
CA LYS A 97 -4.77 1.07 11.40
C LYS A 97 -4.70 2.46 12.05
N PHE A 98 -5.03 2.55 13.33
CA PHE A 98 -4.99 3.80 14.07
C PHE A 98 -3.57 4.36 14.16
N GLU A 99 -2.56 3.52 14.37
CA GLU A 99 -1.16 3.94 14.37
C GLU A 99 -0.70 4.41 12.99
N GLU A 100 -1.13 3.75 11.93
CA GLU A 100 -0.85 4.15 10.54
C GLU A 100 -1.50 5.50 10.21
N GLU A 101 -2.79 5.67 10.48
CA GLU A 101 -3.51 6.93 10.30
C GLU A 101 -2.88 8.05 11.13
N ARG A 102 -2.50 7.76 12.38
CA ARG A 102 -1.81 8.73 13.24
C ARG A 102 -0.44 9.12 12.69
N LYS A 103 0.30 8.20 12.07
CA LYS A 103 1.58 8.52 11.40
C LYS A 103 1.36 9.36 10.16
N GLN A 104 0.37 9.02 9.33
CA GLN A 104 0.01 9.77 8.14
C GLN A 104 -0.42 11.20 8.50
N TYR A 105 -1.30 11.35 9.49
CA TYR A 105 -1.74 12.65 9.98
C TYR A 105 -0.59 13.50 10.54
N GLN A 106 0.33 12.89 11.30
CA GLN A 106 1.52 13.61 11.79
C GLN A 106 2.42 14.06 10.65
N ARG A 107 2.61 13.21 9.64
CA ARG A 107 3.38 13.55 8.43
C ARG A 107 2.72 14.70 7.66
N GLU A 108 1.41 14.64 7.45
CA GLU A 108 0.65 15.68 6.73
C GLU A 108 0.66 17.01 7.51
N LYS A 109 0.47 16.97 8.83
CA LYS A 109 0.61 18.17 9.67
C LYS A 109 1.99 18.80 9.54
N MET A 110 3.04 17.98 9.53
CA MET A 110 4.40 18.45 9.34
C MET A 110 4.64 18.97 7.92
N GLU A 111 4.08 18.32 6.91
CA GLU A 111 4.08 18.77 5.52
C GLU A 111 3.48 20.17 5.40
N LEU A 112 2.34 20.42 6.04
CA LEU A 112 1.70 21.73 6.02
C LEU A 112 2.57 22.82 6.66
N GLU A 113 3.26 22.51 7.76
CA GLU A 113 4.19 23.45 8.37
C GLU A 113 5.40 23.70 7.46
N VAL A 114 5.97 22.66 6.85
CA VAL A 114 7.05 22.77 5.86
C VAL A 114 6.60 23.60 4.66
N ILE A 115 5.41 23.36 4.10
CA ILE A 115 4.81 24.13 3.01
C ILE A 115 4.71 25.61 3.39
N LYS A 116 4.24 25.90 4.61
CA LYS A 116 4.13 27.28 5.10
C LYS A 116 5.49 27.96 5.20
N GLN A 117 6.51 27.26 5.71
CA GLN A 117 7.88 27.76 5.81
C GLN A 117 8.53 27.94 4.43
N MET A 118 8.27 27.04 3.49
CA MET A 118 8.75 27.15 2.11
C MET A 118 8.07 28.30 1.37
N SER A 119 6.74 28.42 1.50
CA SER A 119 5.96 29.47 0.87
C SER A 119 6.35 30.86 1.38
N SER A 120 6.66 31.01 2.67
CA SER A 120 7.14 32.29 3.23
C SER A 120 8.52 32.69 2.68
N LYS A 121 9.33 31.71 2.29
CA LYS A 121 10.66 31.88 1.67
C LYS A 121 10.61 31.97 0.14
N GLY A 122 9.43 31.87 -0.48
CA GLY A 122 9.29 31.87 -1.94
C GLY A 122 9.84 30.62 -2.62
N LEU A 123 9.95 29.51 -1.90
CA LEU A 123 10.42 28.23 -2.43
C LEU A 123 9.26 27.43 -3.02
N PRO A 124 9.49 26.61 -4.07
CA PRO A 124 8.42 25.83 -4.67
C PRO A 124 7.90 24.75 -3.72
N VAL A 125 6.62 24.87 -3.33
CA VAL A 125 5.96 24.01 -2.33
C VAL A 125 5.79 22.56 -2.78
N GLU A 126 5.84 22.28 -4.09
CA GLU A 126 5.78 20.91 -4.65
C GLU A 126 6.88 19.98 -4.11
N PHE A 127 8.00 20.57 -3.66
CA PHE A 127 9.12 19.81 -3.09
C PHE A 127 8.98 19.56 -1.57
N SER A 128 7.91 20.04 -0.93
CA SER A 128 7.71 19.90 0.52
C SER A 128 7.83 18.45 0.99
N LYS A 129 7.21 17.52 0.26
CA LYS A 129 7.22 16.06 0.56
C LYS A 129 8.61 15.46 0.68
N TYR A 130 9.61 16.05 0.01
CA TYR A 130 10.99 15.57 0.02
C TYR A 130 11.85 16.22 1.10
N LEU A 131 11.38 17.33 1.68
CA LEU A 131 12.11 18.10 2.70
C LEU A 131 11.63 17.81 4.13
N ILE A 132 10.49 17.12 4.29
CA ILE A 132 10.00 16.62 5.58
C ILE A 132 11.00 15.62 6.16
N ALA A 133 11.30 15.75 7.46
CA ALA A 133 12.09 14.82 8.24
C ALA A 133 11.32 14.39 9.48
N ASP A 134 11.83 13.45 10.29
CA ASP A 134 11.17 13.05 11.54
C ASP A 134 11.16 14.16 12.59
N ASP A 135 12.08 15.13 12.45
CA ASP A 135 12.24 16.25 13.35
C ASP A 135 12.14 17.61 12.64
N ALA A 136 11.58 18.59 13.35
CA ALA A 136 11.33 19.93 12.83
C ALA A 136 12.62 20.72 12.55
N GLU A 137 13.68 20.55 13.36
CA GLU A 137 14.95 21.23 13.09
C GLU A 137 15.61 20.66 11.84
N THR A 138 15.55 19.34 11.67
CA THR A 138 16.06 18.68 10.46
C THR A 138 15.31 19.13 9.21
N ALA A 139 13.98 19.19 9.27
CA ALA A 139 13.17 19.71 8.16
C ALA A 139 13.50 21.18 7.85
N LEU A 140 13.70 22.03 8.87
CA LEU A 140 14.10 23.41 8.68
C LEU A 140 15.50 23.54 8.06
N ASN A 141 16.45 22.68 8.47
CA ASN A 141 17.78 22.66 7.89
C ASN A 141 17.73 22.22 6.41
N ASN A 142 16.92 21.21 6.09
CA ASN A 142 16.69 20.78 4.71
C ASN A 142 16.12 21.93 3.85
N ILE A 143 15.14 22.69 4.38
CA ILE A 143 14.58 23.86 3.70
C ILE A 143 15.68 24.92 3.44
N LYS A 144 16.52 25.21 4.43
CA LYS A 144 17.62 26.18 4.28
C LYS A 144 18.66 25.74 3.25
N THR A 145 19.06 24.47 3.26
CA THR A 145 19.99 23.94 2.25
C THR A 145 19.37 23.99 0.87
N PHE A 146 18.11 23.59 0.74
CA PHE A 146 17.37 23.65 -0.52
C PHE A 146 17.24 25.09 -1.03
N GLU A 147 17.00 26.06 -0.15
CA GLU A 147 16.92 27.49 -0.49
C GLU A 147 18.20 27.98 -1.18
N VAL A 148 19.36 27.66 -0.61
CA VAL A 148 20.65 28.08 -1.14
C VAL A 148 20.91 27.46 -2.52
N GLU A 149 20.74 26.14 -2.65
CA GLU A 149 20.94 25.44 -3.91
C GLU A 149 19.96 25.90 -5.00
N TRP A 150 18.70 26.16 -4.62
CA TRP A 150 17.67 26.65 -5.54
C TRP A 150 18.00 28.05 -6.05
N GLN A 151 18.41 28.96 -5.17
CA GLN A 151 18.82 30.31 -5.56
C GLN A 151 20.05 30.28 -6.48
N GLN A 152 21.05 29.44 -6.17
CA GLN A 152 22.23 29.27 -7.03
C GLN A 152 21.86 28.70 -8.41
N ALA A 153 20.94 27.73 -8.46
CA ALA A 153 20.46 27.15 -9.72
C ALA A 153 19.71 28.19 -10.57
N ILE A 154 18.86 29.01 -9.95
CA ILE A 154 18.18 30.12 -10.62
C ILE A 154 19.19 31.15 -11.10
N GLU A 155 20.13 31.57 -10.26
CA GLU A 155 21.16 32.55 -10.63
C GLU A 155 21.97 32.05 -11.83
N LYS A 156 22.40 30.79 -11.82
CA LYS A 156 23.09 30.16 -12.94
C LYS A 156 22.23 30.14 -14.20
N ALA A 157 20.96 29.73 -14.09
CA ALA A 157 20.04 29.71 -15.22
C ALA A 157 19.80 31.11 -15.80
N VAL A 158 19.62 32.11 -14.94
CA VAL A 158 19.44 33.52 -15.35
C VAL A 158 20.71 34.05 -15.99
N ASN A 159 21.89 33.77 -15.44
CA ASN A 159 23.17 34.14 -16.04
C ASN A 159 23.37 33.50 -17.42
N GLU A 160 23.01 32.22 -17.60
CA GLU A 160 23.04 31.57 -18.91
C GLU A 160 22.05 32.21 -19.90
N LYS A 161 20.85 32.60 -19.45
CA LYS A 161 19.89 33.33 -20.29
C LYS A 161 20.36 34.75 -20.63
N LEU A 162 21.00 35.45 -19.69
CA LEU A 162 21.53 36.81 -19.84
C LEU A 162 22.77 36.88 -20.73
N LYS A 163 23.61 35.83 -20.74
CA LYS A 163 24.69 35.69 -21.72
C LYS A 163 24.16 35.81 -23.15
N GLY A 164 22.87 35.50 -23.36
CA GLY A 164 22.18 35.65 -24.64
C GLY A 164 22.73 34.69 -25.69
N ASN A 165 22.02 34.58 -26.82
CA ASN A 165 22.66 34.02 -27.99
C ASN A 165 23.71 35.04 -28.44
N THR A 166 24.99 34.75 -28.19
CA THR A 166 26.09 35.50 -28.80
C THR A 166 25.79 35.61 -30.29
N PRO A 167 25.66 36.83 -30.86
CA PRO A 167 25.55 36.98 -32.30
C PRO A 167 26.70 36.20 -32.91
N LYS A 168 26.44 35.38 -33.93
CA LYS A 168 27.53 34.77 -34.69
C LYS A 168 28.39 35.92 -35.19
N ALA A 169 29.52 36.16 -34.53
CA ALA A 169 30.54 37.06 -35.03
C ALA A 169 30.79 36.60 -36.46
N GLY A 170 30.61 37.50 -37.42
CA GLY A 170 30.97 37.21 -38.80
C GLY A 170 32.38 36.66 -38.76
N ASN A 171 32.56 35.42 -39.20
CA ASN A 171 33.88 34.83 -39.34
C ASN A 171 34.65 35.78 -40.25
N THR A 172 35.53 36.61 -39.71
CA THR A 172 36.53 37.32 -40.49
C THR A 172 37.49 36.25 -40.98
N THR A 173 37.10 35.55 -42.04
CA THR A 173 37.99 34.72 -42.81
C THR A 173 39.07 35.66 -43.32
N ASN A 174 40.32 35.47 -42.88
CA ASN A 174 41.43 36.18 -43.47
C ASN A 174 41.55 35.69 -44.92
N ILE A 175 40.95 36.42 -45.87
CA ILE A 175 41.02 36.13 -47.29
C ILE A 175 42.46 36.43 -47.72
N THR A 176 43.11 35.48 -48.39
CA THR A 176 44.40 35.68 -49.03
C THR A 176 44.18 35.47 -50.51
N ILE A 177 44.23 36.55 -51.29
CA ILE A 177 44.02 36.53 -52.75
C ILE A 177 45.07 37.41 -53.42
N THR A 178 45.35 37.11 -54.68
CA THR A 178 46.27 37.88 -55.52
C THR A 178 45.54 39.04 -56.23
N LYS A 179 46.30 39.96 -56.83
CA LYS A 179 45.75 41.15 -57.52
C LYS A 179 44.87 40.79 -58.73
N ASP A 180 45.25 39.75 -59.47
CA ASP A 180 44.48 39.29 -60.64
C ASP A 180 43.16 38.64 -60.22
N GLU A 181 43.19 37.87 -59.13
CA GLU A 181 41.98 37.30 -58.53
C GLU A 181 41.06 38.41 -58.01
N PHE A 182 41.61 39.41 -57.31
CA PHE A 182 40.84 40.57 -56.83
C PHE A 182 40.16 41.36 -57.96
N ASN A 183 40.85 41.56 -59.08
CA ASN A 183 40.29 42.24 -60.25
C ASN A 183 39.23 41.42 -61.00
N SER A 184 39.17 40.12 -60.74
CA SER A 184 38.14 39.22 -61.27
C SER A 184 36.92 39.12 -60.34
N LEU A 185 37.07 39.49 -59.05
CA LEU A 185 35.97 39.50 -58.10
C LEU A 185 34.91 40.55 -58.44
N GLY A 186 33.64 40.21 -58.18
CA GLY A 186 32.52 41.14 -58.28
C GLY A 186 32.54 42.22 -57.20
N TYR A 187 31.79 43.30 -57.43
CA TYR A 187 31.75 44.48 -56.55
C TYR A 187 31.44 44.13 -55.08
N SER A 188 30.48 43.23 -54.85
CA SER A 188 30.09 42.80 -53.51
C SER A 188 31.23 42.12 -52.74
N GLU A 189 32.07 41.34 -53.43
CA GLU A 189 33.16 40.60 -52.80
C GLU A 189 34.35 41.51 -52.52
N ARG A 190 34.63 42.46 -53.43
CA ARG A 190 35.62 43.53 -53.16
C ARG A 190 35.21 44.40 -51.97
N MET A 191 33.91 44.69 -51.83
CA MET A 191 33.38 45.46 -50.70
C MET A 191 33.51 44.70 -49.37
N LYS A 192 33.34 43.38 -49.38
CA LYS A 192 33.64 42.55 -48.19
C LYS A 192 35.10 42.64 -47.80
N ILE A 193 36.03 42.49 -48.75
CA ILE A 193 37.47 42.61 -48.48
C ILE A 193 37.81 44.03 -47.98
N TYR A 194 37.17 45.07 -48.52
CA TYR A 194 37.32 46.44 -48.03
C TYR A 194 36.88 46.60 -46.57
N ASN A 195 35.74 46.01 -46.19
CA ASN A 195 35.17 46.12 -44.85
C ASN A 195 35.88 45.21 -43.82
N GLU A 196 36.31 44.01 -44.23
CA GLU A 196 36.89 42.99 -43.35
C GLU A 196 38.43 43.03 -43.30
N GLN A 197 39.09 43.45 -44.39
CA GLN A 197 40.55 43.51 -44.54
C GLN A 197 41.01 44.76 -45.32
N PRO A 198 40.89 45.97 -44.74
CA PRO A 198 41.17 47.22 -45.44
C PRO A 198 42.62 47.37 -45.91
N GLU A 199 43.58 46.77 -45.19
CA GLU A 199 45.00 46.81 -45.58
C GLU A 199 45.28 45.94 -46.82
N LEU A 200 44.67 44.75 -46.90
CA LEU A 200 44.77 43.90 -48.08
C LEU A 200 44.12 44.57 -49.29
N TYR A 201 42.96 45.21 -49.12
CA TYR A 201 42.32 45.97 -50.20
C TYR A 201 43.24 47.08 -50.74
N LYS A 202 43.90 47.85 -49.86
CA LYS A 202 44.84 48.90 -50.27
C LYS A 202 46.05 48.33 -51.02
N GLU A 203 46.53 47.16 -50.64
CA GLU A 203 47.66 46.51 -51.32
C GLU A 203 47.27 46.02 -52.72
N LEU A 204 46.06 45.45 -52.87
CA LEU A 204 45.56 44.94 -54.14
C LEU A 204 45.12 46.04 -55.12
N THR A 205 44.89 47.27 -54.63
CA THR A 205 44.43 48.43 -55.43
C THR A 205 45.53 49.43 -55.80
N LYS A 206 46.73 49.34 -55.21
CA LYS A 206 47.93 50.07 -55.66
C LYS A 206 48.43 49.52 -56.98
#